data_AF-A0AAJ0VNA5-F1
#
_entry.id   AF-A0AAJ0VNA5-F1
#
_cell.length_a   1.000
_cell.length_b   1.000
_cell.length_c   1.000
_cell.angle_alpha   90.00
_cell.angle_beta   90.00
_cell.angle_gamma   90.00
#
_symmetry.space_group_name_H-M   'P 1'
#
loop_
_entity.id
_entity.type
_entity.pdbx_description
1 polymer ?
#
loop_
_entity_poly.entity_id
_entity_poly.type
_entity_poly.pdbx_seq_one_letter_code
_entity_poly.pdbx_strand_id
1 'polypeptide(L)'
;MYLQHLKKLKSVRYNLGSYGLKHSVERYHRKLNQFNDAYVSNGALICAAIHMGFSIMRKDHLSPNVWIFASVQSDIIVWERLLEEQKSFLSFTQQRLFEKVSKNTDQISIL
;
A
#
# COMPACT_ATOMS: atom_id res chain seq x y z
N MET A 1 -0.27 -3.86 -10.15
CA MET A 1 -1.42 -3.15 -9.51
C MET A 1 -1.20 -3.12 -7.99
N TYR A 2 -1.28 -1.96 -7.32
CA TYR A 2 -0.81 -1.76 -5.92
C TYR A 2 -1.22 -2.87 -4.92
N LEU A 3 -2.49 -3.28 -4.92
CA LEU A 3 -3.02 -4.29 -4.00
C LEU A 3 -2.38 -5.69 -4.18
N GLN A 4 -1.80 -6.00 -5.34
CA GLN A 4 -1.11 -7.28 -5.59
C GLN A 4 0.15 -7.43 -4.74
N HIS A 5 0.75 -6.30 -4.32
CA HIS A 5 1.94 -6.31 -3.47
C HIS A 5 1.61 -6.47 -1.98
N LEU A 6 0.33 -6.43 -1.60
CA LEU A 6 -0.08 -6.60 -0.21
C LEU A 6 -0.28 -8.07 0.16
N LYS A 7 0.36 -8.49 1.25
CA LYS A 7 0.15 -9.82 1.83
C LYS A 7 -1.16 -9.83 2.62
N LYS A 8 -2.16 -10.56 2.12
CA LYS A 8 -3.47 -10.76 2.77
C LYS A 8 -3.33 -11.40 4.15
N LEU A 9 -4.16 -10.98 5.10
CA LEU A 9 -4.30 -11.59 6.42
C LEU A 9 -5.74 -12.10 6.62
N LYS A 10 -5.88 -13.19 7.36
CA LYS A 10 -7.20 -13.76 7.72
C LYS A 10 -7.78 -13.16 9.00
N SER A 11 -6.92 -12.64 9.88
CA SER A 11 -7.31 -12.08 11.18
C SER A 11 -7.46 -10.56 11.13
N VAL A 12 -8.34 -10.03 11.98
CA VAL A 12 -8.53 -8.59 12.16
C VAL A 12 -7.23 -7.89 12.54
N ARG A 13 -6.93 -6.78 11.86
CA ARG A 13 -5.81 -5.88 12.12
C ARG A 13 -6.23 -4.43 11.89
N TYR A 14 -5.87 -3.56 12.83
CA TYR A 14 -6.27 -2.15 12.86
C TYR A 14 -5.15 -1.20 12.42
N ASN A 15 -4.37 -1.62 11.41
CA ASN A 15 -3.16 -0.89 11.00
C ASN A 15 -3.29 -0.22 9.63
N LEU A 16 -4.08 -0.80 8.72
CA LEU A 16 -4.19 -0.32 7.33
C LEU A 16 -5.62 0.16 7.06
N GLY A 17 -5.82 1.46 7.25
CA GLY A 17 -7.09 2.12 6.92
C GLY A 17 -7.19 2.45 5.44
N SER A 18 -8.36 2.25 4.85
CA SER A 18 -8.62 2.51 3.42
C SER A 18 -8.27 3.94 3.00
N TYR A 19 -8.56 4.93 3.85
CA TYR A 19 -8.23 6.34 3.56
C TYR A 19 -6.72 6.59 3.44
N GLY A 20 -5.91 6.06 4.35
CA GLY A 20 -4.46 6.17 4.23
C GLY A 20 -3.94 5.41 3.02
N LEU A 21 -4.48 4.20 2.81
CA LEU A 21 -4.04 3.31 1.75
C LEU A 21 -4.37 3.85 0.34
N LYS A 22 -5.49 4.56 0.14
CA LYS A 22 -5.76 5.21 -1.16
C LYS A 22 -4.68 6.22 -1.50
N HIS A 23 -4.19 6.99 -0.54
CA HIS A 23 -3.09 7.92 -0.77
C HIS A 23 -1.77 7.21 -1.07
N SER A 24 -1.52 6.05 -0.46
CA SER A 24 -0.37 5.21 -0.84
C SER A 24 -0.44 4.74 -2.30
N VAL A 25 -1.64 4.33 -2.75
CA VAL A 25 -1.87 3.94 -4.15
C VAL A 25 -1.64 5.12 -5.10
N GLU A 26 -2.19 6.30 -4.78
CA GLU A 26 -1.97 7.52 -5.55
C GLU A 26 -0.47 7.88 -5.63
N ARG A 27 0.28 7.75 -4.53
CA ARG A 27 1.73 8.00 -4.48
C ARG A 27 2.51 6.99 -5.33
N TYR A 28 2.17 5.70 -5.24
CA TYR A 28 2.78 4.66 -6.05
C TYR A 28 2.61 4.91 -7.54
N HIS A 29 1.38 5.21 -8.00
CA HIS A 29 1.12 5.49 -9.41
C HIS A 29 1.81 6.78 -9.90
N ARG A 30 1.88 7.83 -9.07
CA ARG A 30 2.68 9.03 -9.37
C ARG A 30 4.17 8.69 -9.52
N LYS A 31 4.70 7.81 -8.68
CA LYS A 31 6.11 7.40 -8.74
C LYS A 31 6.45 6.58 -9.98
N LEU A 32 5.52 5.79 -10.48
CA LEU A 32 5.68 5.05 -11.72
C LEU A 32 5.43 5.89 -12.98
N ASN A 33 5.09 7.18 -12.85
CA ASN A 33 4.69 8.05 -13.97
C ASN A 33 3.61 7.44 -14.88
N GLN A 34 2.73 6.60 -14.30
CA GLN A 34 1.70 5.90 -15.08
C GLN A 34 0.49 6.77 -15.41
N PHE A 35 0.21 7.80 -14.59
CA PHE A 35 -0.96 8.66 -14.75
C PHE A 35 -0.62 10.12 -14.38
N ASN A 36 -1.14 11.08 -15.16
CA ASN A 36 -0.99 12.51 -14.90
C ASN A 36 -1.77 12.97 -13.65
N ASP A 37 -2.92 12.36 -13.40
CA ASP A 37 -3.71 12.51 -12.17
C ASP A 37 -4.01 11.13 -11.61
N ALA A 38 -3.23 10.70 -10.62
CA ALA A 38 -3.31 9.37 -10.05
C ALA A 38 -4.39 9.26 -8.96
N TYR A 39 -5.43 10.10 -8.95
CA TYR A 39 -6.48 10.10 -7.94
C TYR A 39 -7.16 8.74 -7.81
N VAL A 40 -7.34 8.28 -6.56
CA VAL A 40 -8.10 7.07 -6.24
C VAL A 40 -9.20 7.40 -5.23
N SER A 41 -10.45 7.11 -5.59
CA SER A 41 -11.54 7.23 -4.63
C SER A 41 -11.44 6.14 -3.56
N ASN A 42 -11.80 6.47 -2.32
CA ASN A 42 -11.76 5.50 -1.22
C ASN A 42 -12.67 4.29 -1.51
N GLY A 43 -13.84 4.53 -2.11
CA GLY A 43 -14.77 3.47 -2.52
C GLY A 43 -14.19 2.55 -3.59
N ALA A 44 -13.52 3.08 -4.61
CA ALA A 44 -12.90 2.26 -5.65
C ALA A 44 -11.82 1.33 -5.08
N LEU A 45 -11.00 1.84 -4.15
CA LEU A 45 -10.01 1.00 -3.45
C LEU A 45 -10.69 -0.12 -2.65
N ILE A 46 -11.75 0.18 -1.92
CA ILE A 46 -12.49 -0.81 -1.12
C ILE A 46 -13.08 -1.89 -2.02
N CYS A 47 -13.74 -1.50 -3.11
CA CYS A 47 -14.30 -2.44 -4.08
C CYS A 47 -13.21 -3.34 -4.68
N ALA A 48 -12.07 -2.77 -5.07
CA ALA A 48 -10.94 -3.54 -5.59
C ALA A 48 -10.37 -4.51 -4.54
N ALA A 49 -10.23 -4.08 -3.28
CA ALA A 49 -9.76 -4.95 -2.20
C ALA A 49 -10.71 -6.14 -1.96
N ILE A 50 -12.02 -5.90 -1.94
CA ILE A 50 -13.03 -6.97 -1.82
C ILE A 50 -12.93 -7.92 -3.03
N HIS A 51 -12.89 -7.37 -4.24
CA HIS A 51 -12.77 -8.16 -5.48
C HIS A 51 -11.51 -9.05 -5.47
N MET A 52 -10.41 -8.53 -4.94
CA MET A 52 -9.16 -9.28 -4.78
C MET A 52 -9.17 -10.24 -3.58
N GLY A 53 -10.25 -10.36 -2.83
CA GLY A 53 -10.39 -11.33 -1.73
C GLY A 53 -9.71 -10.90 -0.43
N PHE A 54 -9.55 -9.60 -0.18
CA PHE A 54 -9.16 -9.11 1.15
C PHE A 54 -10.36 -9.13 2.10
N SER A 55 -10.13 -9.57 3.33
CA SER A 55 -11.07 -9.32 4.42
C SER A 55 -11.01 -7.84 4.84
N ILE A 56 -12.17 -7.27 5.14
CA ILE A 56 -12.29 -5.86 5.55
C ILE A 56 -13.23 -5.72 6.76
N MET A 57 -13.07 -4.65 7.52
CA MET A 57 -13.94 -4.29 8.65
C MET A 57 -14.16 -2.78 8.67
N ARG A 58 -15.39 -2.31 8.88
CA ARG A 58 -15.65 -0.86 9.07
C ARG A 58 -14.91 -0.33 10.28
N LYS A 59 -14.34 0.88 10.18
CA LYS A 59 -13.65 1.51 11.32
C LYS A 59 -14.61 1.87 12.45
N ASP A 60 -15.72 2.47 12.08
CA ASP A 60 -16.83 2.84 12.96
C ASP A 60 -18.13 2.92 12.13
N HIS A 61 -19.25 3.18 12.80
CA HIS A 61 -20.58 3.16 12.17
C HIS A 61 -20.88 4.39 11.31
N LEU A 62 -20.15 5.50 11.48
CA LEU A 62 -20.37 6.76 10.76
C LEU A 62 -19.32 7.02 9.68
N SER A 63 -18.19 6.31 9.72
CA SER A 63 -17.07 6.51 8.82
C SER A 63 -17.22 5.68 7.54
N PRO A 64 -16.95 6.27 6.37
CA PRO A 64 -16.84 5.51 5.12
C PRO A 64 -15.53 4.69 5.05
N ASN A 65 -14.69 4.73 6.09
CA ASN A 65 -13.39 4.08 6.11
C ASN A 65 -13.48 2.65 6.65
N VAL A 66 -12.65 1.79 6.08
CA VAL A 66 -12.50 0.40 6.52
C VAL A 66 -11.05 0.09 6.88
N TRP A 67 -10.86 -0.88 7.75
CA TRP A 67 -9.61 -1.60 7.93
C TRP A 67 -9.51 -2.69 6.86
N ILE A 68 -8.39 -2.73 6.15
CA ILE A 68 -8.08 -3.78 5.17
C ILE A 68 -7.10 -4.75 5.82
N PHE A 69 -7.42 -6.04 5.82
CA PHE A 69 -6.60 -7.04 6.51
C PHE A 69 -5.41 -7.44 5.63
N ALA A 70 -4.35 -6.66 5.74
CA ALA A 70 -3.07 -6.90 5.09
C ALA A 70 -1.90 -6.68 6.05
N SER A 71 -0.76 -7.30 5.74
CA SER A 71 0.45 -7.16 6.55
C SER A 71 1.10 -5.80 6.33
N VAL A 72 1.45 -5.11 7.42
CA VAL A 72 2.31 -3.92 7.38
C VAL A 72 3.76 -4.24 6.98
N GLN A 73 4.13 -5.53 6.98
CA GLN A 73 5.41 -6.01 6.48
C GLN A 73 5.37 -6.34 4.97
N SER A 74 4.28 -6.01 4.27
CA SER A 74 4.25 -6.16 2.82
C SER A 74 5.30 -5.25 2.18
N ASP A 75 6.01 -5.73 1.17
CA ASP A 75 7.16 -5.03 0.58
C ASP A 75 6.81 -3.61 0.14
N ILE A 76 5.62 -3.39 -0.43
CA ILE A 76 5.16 -2.05 -0.85
C ILE A 76 4.99 -1.07 0.32
N ILE A 77 4.57 -1.54 1.50
CA ILE A 77 4.42 -0.72 2.70
C ILE A 77 5.79 -0.37 3.29
N VAL A 78 6.70 -1.35 3.31
CA VAL A 78 8.08 -1.15 3.76
C VAL A 78 8.81 -0.19 2.83
N TRP A 79 8.64 -0.36 1.52
CA TRP A 79 9.19 0.51 0.49
C TRP A 79 8.72 1.96 0.67
N GLU A 80 7.41 2.18 0.83
CA GLU A 80 6.85 3.51 1.03
C GLU A 80 7.43 4.21 2.27
N ARG A 81 7.48 3.50 3.40
CA ARG A 81 8.07 4.04 4.64
C ARG A 81 9.54 4.43 4.45
N LEU A 82 10.33 3.56 3.83
CA LEU A 82 11.75 3.82 3.58
C LEU A 82 11.97 4.97 2.58
N LEU A 83 11.06 5.16 1.63
CA LEU A 83 11.08 6.28 0.69
C LEU A 83 10.80 7.62 1.39
N GLU A 84 9.91 7.63 2.37
CA GLU A 84 9.67 8.80 3.23
C GLU A 84 10.89 9.10 4.11
N GLU A 85 11.49 8.06 4.72
CA GLU A 85 12.69 8.16 5.53
C GLU A 85 13.94 8.56 4.72
N GLN A 86 14.05 8.25 3.42
CA GLN A 86 15.15 8.74 2.58
C GLN A 86 15.22 10.26 2.50
N LYS A 87 14.09 10.96 2.62
CA LYS A 87 14.08 12.42 2.71
C LYS A 87 14.76 12.92 3.99
N SER A 88 14.99 12.03 4.96
CA SER A 88 15.61 12.25 6.25
C SER A 88 16.65 11.17 6.55
N PHE A 89 17.76 11.13 5.79
CA PHE A 89 18.98 10.31 6.02
C PHE A 89 18.78 8.85 6.48
N LEU A 90 18.98 7.87 5.59
CA LEU A 90 18.92 6.43 5.93
C LEU A 90 20.24 5.85 6.45
N SER A 91 20.15 4.91 7.39
CA SER A 91 21.26 4.00 7.74
C SER A 91 21.57 2.99 6.62
N PHE A 92 22.78 2.43 6.63
CA PHE A 92 23.22 1.41 5.65
C PHE A 92 22.29 0.18 5.57
N THR A 93 21.78 -0.29 6.71
CA THR A 93 20.84 -1.41 6.77
C THR A 93 19.51 -1.07 6.10
N GLN A 94 19.01 0.15 6.31
CA GLN A 94 17.80 0.65 5.65
C GLN A 94 17.99 0.80 4.14
N GLN A 95 19.17 1.23 3.68
CA GLN A 95 19.50 1.31 2.24
C GLN A 95 19.44 -0.08 1.58
N ARG A 96 20.09 -1.09 2.16
CA ARG A 96 20.02 -2.47 1.65
C ARG A 96 18.60 -3.02 1.63
N LEU A 97 17.81 -2.74 2.68
CA LEU A 97 16.41 -3.16 2.73
C LEU A 97 15.60 -2.46 1.63
N PHE A 98 15.82 -1.16 1.41
CA PHE A 98 15.16 -0.37 0.38
C PHE A 98 15.44 -0.92 -1.03
N GLU A 99 16.70 -1.23 -1.35
CA GLU A 99 17.06 -1.88 -2.62
C GLU A 99 16.34 -3.21 -2.82
N LYS A 100 16.28 -4.04 -1.77
CA LYS A 100 15.61 -5.33 -1.82
C LYS A 100 14.11 -5.19 -2.11
N VAL A 101 13.41 -4.33 -1.35
CA VAL A 101 11.95 -4.17 -1.53
C VAL A 101 11.62 -3.48 -2.85
N SER A 102 12.47 -2.56 -3.33
CA SER A 102 12.28 -1.90 -4.63
C SER A 102 12.30 -2.92 -5.78
N LYS A 103 13.25 -3.87 -5.77
CA LYS A 103 13.28 -4.95 -6.77
C LYS A 103 12.00 -5.78 -6.77
N ASN A 104 11.47 -6.10 -5.60
CA ASN A 104 10.24 -6.90 -5.48
C ASN A 104 8.99 -6.13 -5.93
N THR A 105 8.97 -4.80 -5.76
CA THR A 105 7.87 -3.96 -6.27
C THR A 105 7.96 -3.72 -7.78
N ASP A 106 9.17 -3.60 -8.34
CA ASP A 106 9.39 -3.31 -9.75
C ASP A 106 9.22 -4.55 -10.65
N GLN A 107 9.67 -5.73 -10.21
CA GLN A 107 9.62 -6.97 -10.99
C GLN A 107 8.22 -7.44 -11.39
N ILE A 108 7.16 -6.93 -10.74
CA ILE A 108 5.77 -7.31 -11.02
C ILE A 108 5.09 -6.30 -11.97
N SER A 109 5.79 -5.24 -12.37
CA SER A 109 5.25 -4.19 -13.27
C SER A 109 5.37 -4.53 -14.77
N ILE A 110 5.95 -5.68 -15.12
CA ILE A 110 6.28 -6.11 -16.50
C ILE A 110 5.48 -7.36 -16.95
N LEU A 111 4.51 -7.81 -16.15
CA LEU A 111 3.58 -8.89 -16.52
C LEU A 111 2.13 -8.39 -16.44
#